data_AF-A0A7C8PBS1-F1
#
_entry.id   AF-A0A7C8PBS1-F1
#
_cell.length_a   1.000
_cell.length_b   1.000
_cell.length_c   1.000
_cell.angle_alpha   90.00
_cell.angle_beta   90.00
_cell.angle_gamma   90.00
#
_symmetry.space_group_name_H-M   'P 1'
#
loop_
_entity.id
_entity.type
_entity.pdbx_description
1 polymer ?
#
loop_
_entity_poly.entity_id
_entity_poly.type
_entity_poly.pdbx_seq_one_letter_code
_entity_poly.pdbx_strand_id
1 'polypeptide(L)'
;MDHWWRTSISCDRITFDRDLRKIRNHYISQSKVGGIDHRALLRGFLENSTFSDVTVIIGEEAKVFKLHRIILAANSDYFVGALNEAFTEGKSRQVTIPHINSDVFKRVIEYFYTRSLGFTDEDPLDWNLIAALYQTADYLLAPILKQEVVLYLAKKIVDFNFAKYIERNPEAEGKNEYDIMLAGLGNVFEHSTMSDWNNIKLCTDCVEWRDFPVSPNSYPNFVA
;
A
#
# COMPACT_ATOMS: atom_id res chain seq x y z
N MET A 1 3.82 7.14 44.38
CA MET A 1 3.44 6.02 43.47
C MET A 1 3.28 6.65 42.12
N ASP A 2 4.40 6.76 41.40
CA ASP A 2 4.51 7.51 40.16
C ASP A 2 4.59 6.54 38.99
N HIS A 3 3.80 6.84 37.96
CA HIS A 3 3.56 5.98 36.82
C HIS A 3 4.74 6.01 35.85
N TRP A 4 5.39 4.86 35.71
CA TRP A 4 6.60 4.55 34.94
C TRP A 4 6.47 4.59 33.40
N TRP A 5 5.32 5.00 32.84
CA TRP A 5 5.09 5.02 31.39
C TRP A 5 5.35 6.38 30.71
N ARG A 6 5.73 7.42 31.46
CA ARG A 6 5.95 8.79 30.92
C ARG A 6 7.40 9.14 30.54
N THR A 7 8.34 8.23 30.64
CA THR A 7 9.77 8.52 30.35
C THR A 7 10.45 7.36 29.63
N SER A 8 10.07 7.09 28.37
CA SER A 8 10.94 6.52 27.32
C SER A 8 10.12 6.11 26.08
N ILE A 9 9.73 7.09 25.27
CA ILE A 9 9.56 6.86 23.82
C ILE A 9 10.32 7.99 23.13
N SER A 10 11.63 8.02 23.36
CA SER A 10 12.55 8.76 22.48
C SER A 10 13.05 7.78 21.43
N CYS A 11 12.88 8.11 20.16
CA CYS A 11 13.74 7.64 19.07
C CYS A 11 13.80 6.15 18.66
N ASP A 12 12.94 5.24 19.14
CA ASP A 12 13.04 3.82 18.74
C ASP A 12 12.17 3.38 17.55
N ARG A 13 11.27 4.22 17.01
CA ARG A 13 10.50 3.88 15.79
C ARG A 13 11.25 4.17 14.49
N ILE A 14 12.14 5.17 14.49
CA ILE A 14 12.94 5.54 13.31
C ILE A 14 14.08 4.52 13.10
N THR A 15 14.63 3.97 14.18
CA THR A 15 15.55 2.83 14.11
C THR A 15 14.82 1.60 13.58
N PHE A 16 13.60 1.31 14.03
CA PHE A 16 12.80 0.20 13.51
C PHE A 16 12.54 0.26 11.99
N ASP A 17 12.16 1.43 11.43
CA ASP A 17 11.90 1.56 9.98
C ASP A 17 13.19 1.58 9.14
N ARG A 18 14.26 2.23 9.62
CA ARG A 18 15.58 2.17 8.98
C ARG A 18 16.15 0.75 9.02
N ASP A 19 15.90 0.03 10.10
CA ASP A 19 16.33 -1.35 10.27
C ASP A 19 15.46 -2.30 9.44
N LEU A 20 14.16 -2.05 9.24
CA LEU A 20 13.34 -2.80 8.28
C LEU A 20 13.76 -2.55 6.83
N ARG A 21 14.09 -1.31 6.42
CA ARG A 21 14.67 -1.06 5.09
C ARG A 21 16.02 -1.72 4.94
N LYS A 22 16.86 -1.71 5.98
CA LYS A 22 18.13 -2.44 5.99
C LYS A 22 17.92 -3.94 5.96
N ILE A 23 16.95 -4.51 6.69
CA ILE A 23 16.59 -5.93 6.70
C ILE A 23 16.01 -6.32 5.35
N ARG A 24 15.16 -5.48 4.74
CA ARG A 24 14.62 -5.65 3.39
C ARG A 24 15.73 -5.62 2.35
N ASN A 25 16.59 -4.61 2.38
CA ASN A 25 17.73 -4.48 1.46
C ASN A 25 18.77 -5.59 1.71
N HIS A 26 18.95 -6.02 2.95
CA HIS A 26 19.78 -7.14 3.35
C HIS A 26 19.18 -8.45 2.82
N TYR A 27 17.88 -8.68 2.97
CA TYR A 27 17.18 -9.84 2.39
C TYR A 27 17.20 -9.81 0.86
N ILE A 28 17.05 -8.64 0.23
CA ILE A 28 17.23 -8.45 -1.23
C ILE A 28 18.68 -8.81 -1.63
N SER A 29 19.68 -8.37 -0.85
CA SER A 29 21.08 -8.72 -1.10
C SER A 29 21.39 -10.19 -0.82
N GLN A 30 20.72 -10.80 0.16
CA GLN A 30 20.85 -12.21 0.55
C GLN A 30 20.13 -13.13 -0.45
N SER A 31 19.01 -12.71 -1.03
CA SER A 31 18.35 -13.42 -2.15
C SER A 31 19.20 -13.46 -3.42
N LYS A 32 20.29 -12.68 -3.49
CA LYS A 32 21.30 -12.76 -4.55
C LYS A 32 22.47 -13.70 -4.22
N VAL A 33 22.54 -14.28 -3.02
CA VAL A 33 23.60 -15.22 -2.64
C VAL A 33 23.32 -16.56 -3.32
N GLY A 34 23.96 -16.79 -4.47
CA GLY A 34 23.85 -18.06 -5.24
C GLY A 34 23.00 -18.02 -6.51
N GLY A 35 22.58 -16.84 -6.98
CA GLY A 35 22.10 -16.66 -8.37
C GLY A 35 20.62 -16.97 -8.66
N ILE A 36 19.78 -17.27 -7.66
CA ILE A 36 18.36 -17.56 -7.87
C ILE A 36 17.49 -16.50 -7.19
N ASP A 37 16.76 -15.72 -7.99
CA ASP A 37 15.76 -14.78 -7.46
C ASP A 37 14.48 -15.51 -7.07
N HIS A 38 14.32 -15.80 -5.78
CA HIS A 38 13.12 -16.43 -5.24
C HIS A 38 11.81 -15.68 -5.58
N ARG A 39 11.86 -14.36 -5.79
CA ARG A 39 10.67 -13.58 -6.18
C ARG A 39 10.24 -13.89 -7.61
N ALA A 40 11.20 -14.06 -8.51
CA ALA A 40 10.94 -14.47 -9.89
C ALA A 40 10.36 -15.89 -9.94
N LEU A 41 10.83 -16.79 -9.08
CA LEU A 41 10.24 -18.14 -8.94
C LEU A 41 8.79 -18.07 -8.47
N LEU A 42 8.49 -17.28 -7.43
CA LEU A 42 7.12 -17.11 -6.94
C LEU A 42 6.22 -16.46 -7.98
N ARG A 43 6.71 -15.47 -8.74
CA ARG A 43 5.98 -14.88 -9.87
C ARG A 43 5.54 -15.94 -10.89
N GLY A 44 6.38 -16.92 -11.19
CA GLY A 44 6.02 -18.00 -12.11
C GLY A 44 4.76 -18.77 -11.68
N PHE A 45 4.58 -19.01 -10.37
CA PHE A 45 3.36 -19.65 -9.84
C PHE A 45 2.10 -18.78 -9.99
N LEU A 46 2.24 -17.45 -9.95
CA LEU A 46 1.12 -16.54 -10.23
C LEU A 46 0.68 -16.64 -11.70
N GLU A 47 1.63 -16.80 -12.63
CA GLU A 47 1.35 -16.80 -14.08
C GLU A 47 0.81 -18.12 -14.60
N ASN A 48 1.20 -19.26 -14.02
CA ASN A 48 0.84 -20.59 -14.54
C ASN A 48 -0.16 -21.39 -13.68
N SER A 49 -0.67 -20.82 -12.57
CA SER A 49 -1.68 -21.43 -11.69
C SER A 49 -1.33 -22.82 -11.12
N THR A 50 -0.06 -23.24 -11.21
CA THR A 50 0.37 -24.57 -10.77
C THR A 50 0.29 -24.63 -9.25
N PHE A 51 -0.46 -25.60 -8.70
CA PHE A 51 -0.78 -25.74 -7.27
C PHE A 51 -1.74 -24.70 -6.68
N SER A 52 -2.42 -23.89 -7.51
CA SER A 52 -3.46 -22.99 -7.03
C SER A 52 -4.60 -23.78 -6.38
N ASP A 53 -4.93 -23.42 -5.13
CA ASP A 53 -5.89 -24.11 -4.25
C ASP A 53 -7.02 -23.19 -3.77
N VAL A 54 -7.13 -21.99 -4.35
CA VAL A 54 -8.24 -21.04 -4.15
C VAL A 54 -8.54 -20.27 -5.42
N THR A 55 -9.82 -19.95 -5.61
CA THR A 55 -10.29 -19.03 -6.66
C THR A 55 -10.78 -17.73 -6.03
N VAL A 56 -10.26 -16.59 -6.49
CA VAL A 56 -10.74 -15.27 -6.09
C VAL A 56 -11.38 -14.59 -7.28
N ILE A 57 -12.62 -14.13 -7.13
CA ILE A 57 -13.41 -13.45 -8.15
C ILE A 57 -13.49 -11.97 -7.78
N ILE A 58 -13.08 -11.08 -8.68
CA ILE A 58 -12.91 -9.65 -8.40
C ILE A 58 -13.69 -8.78 -9.37
N GLY A 59 -14.28 -7.72 -8.84
CA GLY A 59 -14.94 -6.67 -9.60
C GLY A 59 -16.29 -7.11 -10.13
N GLU A 60 -17.02 -6.14 -10.70
CA GLU A 60 -18.32 -6.37 -11.34
C GLU A 60 -18.21 -7.30 -12.57
N GLU A 61 -17.07 -7.25 -13.26
CA GLU A 61 -16.76 -8.13 -14.39
C GLU A 61 -16.46 -9.59 -13.97
N ALA A 62 -16.45 -9.88 -12.67
CA ALA A 62 -16.18 -11.20 -12.11
C ALA A 62 -14.87 -11.83 -12.63
N LYS A 63 -13.80 -11.03 -12.70
CA LYS A 63 -12.48 -11.50 -13.16
C LYS A 63 -11.94 -12.55 -12.21
N VAL A 64 -11.54 -13.68 -12.77
CA VAL A 64 -11.15 -14.87 -12.01
C VAL A 64 -9.64 -14.94 -11.82
N PHE A 65 -9.19 -15.11 -10.58
CA PHE A 65 -7.81 -15.33 -10.19
C PHE A 65 -7.65 -16.70 -9.52
N LYS A 66 -6.76 -17.55 -10.04
CA LYS A 66 -6.41 -18.85 -9.44
C LYS A 66 -5.14 -18.69 -8.61
N LEU A 67 -5.28 -18.70 -7.29
CA LEU A 67 -4.23 -18.29 -6.36
C LEU A 67 -3.89 -19.38 -5.33
N HIS A 68 -2.88 -19.10 -4.51
CA HIS A 68 -2.38 -20.00 -3.47
C HIS A 68 -2.78 -19.46 -2.09
N ARG A 69 -3.56 -20.24 -1.33
CA ARG A 69 -4.08 -19.88 -0.01
C ARG A 69 -2.97 -19.46 0.95
N ILE A 70 -1.86 -20.19 0.94
CA ILE A 70 -0.74 -19.91 1.84
C ILE A 70 -0.08 -18.55 1.57
N ILE A 71 -0.02 -18.13 0.30
CA ILE A 71 0.51 -16.82 -0.08
C ILE A 71 -0.47 -15.71 0.32
N LEU A 72 -1.78 -15.92 0.11
CA LEU A 72 -2.80 -14.95 0.54
C LEU A 72 -2.80 -14.79 2.07
N ALA A 73 -2.86 -15.89 2.80
CA ALA A 73 -2.91 -15.91 4.27
C ALA A 73 -1.65 -15.30 4.91
N ALA A 74 -0.46 -15.50 4.32
CA ALA A 74 0.77 -14.88 4.83
C ALA A 74 0.82 -13.36 4.68
N ASN A 75 -0.12 -12.77 3.93
CA ASN A 75 -0.11 -11.35 3.58
C ASN A 75 -1.33 -10.56 4.07
N SER A 76 -2.41 -11.25 4.44
CA SER A 76 -3.72 -10.65 4.62
C SER A 76 -4.56 -11.43 5.62
N ASP A 77 -4.88 -10.78 6.73
CA ASP A 77 -5.75 -11.36 7.76
C ASP A 77 -7.18 -11.55 7.26
N TYR A 78 -7.60 -10.73 6.28
CA TYR A 78 -8.87 -10.94 5.57
C TYR A 78 -8.92 -12.33 4.94
N PHE A 79 -7.87 -12.74 4.21
CA PHE A 79 -7.83 -14.06 3.58
C PHE A 79 -7.64 -15.18 4.60
N VAL A 80 -6.96 -14.95 5.72
CA VAL A 80 -6.94 -15.91 6.85
C VAL A 80 -8.37 -16.18 7.35
N GLY A 81 -9.17 -15.13 7.54
CA GLY A 81 -10.57 -15.24 7.94
C GLY A 81 -11.45 -15.88 6.87
N ALA A 82 -11.43 -15.35 5.65
CA ALA A 82 -12.29 -15.78 4.55
C ALA A 82 -12.04 -17.23 4.10
N LEU A 83 -10.80 -17.72 4.21
CA LEU A 83 -10.42 -19.07 3.79
C LEU A 83 -10.35 -20.07 4.95
N ASN A 84 -10.83 -19.66 6.13
CA ASN A 84 -11.05 -20.55 7.25
C ASN A 84 -12.26 -21.46 6.96
N GLU A 85 -12.06 -22.77 7.11
CA GLU A 85 -13.04 -23.82 6.78
C GLU A 85 -14.32 -23.78 7.64
N ALA A 86 -14.31 -22.96 8.68
CA ALA A 86 -15.52 -22.61 9.43
C ALA A 86 -16.57 -21.87 8.58
N PHE A 87 -16.16 -21.16 7.53
CA PHE A 87 -17.03 -20.34 6.67
C PHE A 87 -17.30 -21.00 5.31
N THR A 88 -18.36 -20.56 4.63
CA THR A 88 -18.80 -21.12 3.34
C THR A 88 -17.71 -20.97 2.28
N GLU A 89 -17.04 -19.83 2.27
CA GLU A 89 -15.92 -19.48 1.38
C GLU A 89 -14.72 -20.40 1.61
N GLY A 90 -14.41 -20.71 2.87
CA GLY A 90 -13.37 -21.67 3.23
C GLY A 90 -13.66 -23.09 2.73
N LYS A 91 -14.94 -23.49 2.71
CA LYS A 91 -15.39 -24.79 2.17
C LYS A 91 -15.44 -24.82 0.64
N SER A 92 -15.92 -23.74 0.01
CA SER A 92 -16.02 -23.64 -1.45
C SER A 92 -14.67 -23.37 -2.13
N ARG A 93 -13.66 -22.94 -1.35
CA ARG A 93 -12.37 -22.45 -1.86
C ARG A 93 -12.53 -21.32 -2.87
N GLN A 94 -13.58 -20.53 -2.70
CA GLN A 94 -13.93 -19.43 -3.58
C GLN A 94 -14.28 -18.19 -2.75
N VAL A 95 -13.65 -17.06 -3.09
CA VAL A 95 -13.90 -15.76 -2.47
C VAL A 95 -14.31 -14.78 -3.56
N THR A 96 -15.37 -14.02 -3.35
CA THR A 96 -15.85 -13.01 -4.31
C THR A 96 -15.81 -11.64 -3.68
N ILE A 97 -15.14 -10.68 -4.34
CA ILE A 97 -15.01 -9.29 -3.88
C ILE A 97 -15.42 -8.34 -5.02
N PRO A 98 -16.71 -7.93 -5.08
CA PRO A 98 -17.27 -7.27 -6.27
C PRO A 98 -16.87 -5.80 -6.42
N HIS A 99 -16.43 -5.14 -5.33
CA HIS A 99 -16.22 -3.69 -5.30
C HIS A 99 -14.75 -3.27 -5.53
N ILE A 100 -13.81 -4.22 -5.62
CA ILE A 100 -12.41 -3.91 -5.92
C ILE A 100 -12.22 -3.93 -7.44
N ASN A 101 -11.57 -2.90 -7.99
CA ASN A 101 -11.16 -2.89 -9.39
C ASN A 101 -10.14 -4.02 -9.65
N SER A 102 -10.38 -4.78 -10.73
CA SER A 102 -9.62 -6.00 -11.00
C SER A 102 -8.14 -5.77 -11.33
N ASP A 103 -7.78 -4.60 -11.86
CA ASP A 103 -6.39 -4.23 -12.16
C ASP A 103 -5.65 -3.76 -10.92
N VAL A 104 -6.35 -3.10 -9.99
CA VAL A 104 -5.82 -2.77 -8.65
C VAL A 104 -5.56 -4.07 -7.88
N PHE A 105 -6.50 -5.01 -7.88
CA PHE A 105 -6.30 -6.30 -7.23
C PHE A 105 -5.14 -7.09 -7.84
N LYS A 106 -4.97 -7.03 -9.17
CA LYS A 106 -3.83 -7.66 -9.85
C LYS A 106 -2.50 -7.15 -9.27
N ARG A 107 -2.35 -5.82 -9.08
CA ARG A 107 -1.17 -5.22 -8.45
C ARG A 107 -0.95 -5.70 -7.01
N VAL A 108 -2.03 -5.83 -6.23
CA VAL A 108 -1.96 -6.37 -4.86
C VAL A 108 -1.42 -7.80 -4.85
N ILE A 109 -1.92 -8.66 -5.74
CA ILE A 109 -1.47 -10.04 -5.81
C ILE A 109 -0.06 -10.15 -6.35
N GLU A 110 0.33 -9.37 -7.36
CA GLU A 110 1.73 -9.30 -7.80
C GLU A 110 2.66 -8.93 -6.64
N TYR A 111 2.25 -8.01 -5.77
CA TYR A 111 2.99 -7.67 -4.56
C TYR A 111 3.04 -8.83 -3.56
N PHE A 112 1.94 -9.57 -3.33
CA PHE A 112 1.95 -10.72 -2.40
C PHE A 112 2.95 -11.81 -2.81
N TYR A 113 3.15 -12.01 -4.11
CA TYR A 113 4.08 -13.01 -4.64
C TYR A 113 5.51 -12.49 -4.76
N THR A 114 5.70 -11.20 -5.08
CA THR A 114 7.03 -10.68 -5.44
C THR A 114 7.60 -9.66 -4.47
N ARG A 115 6.82 -9.14 -3.53
CA ARG A 115 7.19 -8.00 -2.66
C ARG A 115 7.59 -6.75 -3.44
N SER A 116 7.03 -6.56 -4.62
CA SER A 116 7.24 -5.38 -5.46
C SER A 116 5.90 -4.79 -5.85
N LEU A 117 5.73 -3.47 -5.70
CA LEU A 117 4.56 -2.74 -6.17
C LEU A 117 4.54 -2.61 -7.70
N GLY A 118 5.65 -2.94 -8.37
CA GLY A 118 5.79 -2.82 -9.81
C GLY A 118 5.81 -1.36 -10.29
N PHE A 119 6.20 -0.43 -9.41
CA PHE A 119 6.47 0.96 -9.76
C PHE A 119 7.95 1.16 -10.06
N THR A 120 8.24 2.10 -10.96
CA THR A 120 9.56 2.62 -11.24
C THR A 120 9.68 4.08 -10.77
N ASP A 121 10.92 4.55 -10.61
CA ASP A 121 11.16 5.93 -10.21
C ASP A 121 10.67 6.94 -11.28
N GLU A 122 10.61 6.52 -12.55
CA GLU A 122 10.14 7.36 -13.67
C GLU A 122 8.62 7.43 -13.81
N ASP A 123 7.90 6.49 -13.19
CA ASP A 123 6.44 6.44 -13.25
C ASP A 123 5.85 7.76 -12.72
N PRO A 124 4.86 8.34 -13.41
CA PRO A 124 4.19 9.54 -12.93
C PRO A 124 3.50 9.28 -11.58
N LEU A 125 3.30 10.36 -10.81
CA LEU A 125 2.51 10.32 -9.60
C LEU A 125 1.03 10.16 -9.98
N ASP A 126 0.52 8.94 -9.84
CA ASP A 126 -0.90 8.61 -10.05
C ASP A 126 -1.61 8.49 -8.70
N TRP A 127 -2.27 9.59 -8.31
CA TRP A 127 -3.01 9.68 -7.06
C TRP A 127 -4.14 8.66 -6.95
N ASN A 128 -4.84 8.39 -8.05
CA ASN A 128 -5.99 7.50 -8.06
C ASN A 128 -5.57 6.05 -7.86
N LEU A 129 -4.51 5.61 -8.54
CA LEU A 129 -3.96 4.28 -8.37
C LEU A 129 -3.41 4.07 -6.95
N ILE A 130 -2.67 5.05 -6.42
CA ILE A 130 -2.12 4.98 -5.06
C ILE A 130 -3.25 4.93 -4.02
N ALA A 131 -4.29 5.76 -4.16
CA ALA A 131 -5.46 5.74 -3.29
C ALA A 131 -6.16 4.38 -3.34
N ALA A 132 -6.42 3.86 -4.54
CA ALA A 132 -7.08 2.56 -4.71
C ALA A 132 -6.24 1.42 -4.12
N LEU A 133 -4.91 1.43 -4.30
CA LEU A 133 -4.02 0.43 -3.68
C LEU A 133 -4.03 0.53 -2.16
N TYR A 134 -3.99 1.73 -1.61
CA TYR A 134 -4.03 1.96 -0.16
C TYR A 134 -5.35 1.45 0.44
N GLN A 135 -6.48 1.85 -0.13
CA GLN A 135 -7.82 1.42 0.32
C GLN A 135 -7.98 -0.09 0.18
N THR A 136 -7.50 -0.68 -0.92
CA THR A 136 -7.53 -2.14 -1.12
C THR A 136 -6.67 -2.87 -0.09
N ALA A 137 -5.49 -2.35 0.23
CA ALA A 137 -4.61 -2.93 1.24
C ALA A 137 -5.22 -2.87 2.64
N ASP A 138 -5.91 -1.77 2.95
CA ASP A 138 -6.63 -1.60 4.21
C ASP A 138 -7.82 -2.56 4.32
N TYR A 139 -8.67 -2.63 3.28
CA TYR A 139 -9.80 -3.56 3.21
C TYR A 139 -9.38 -5.02 3.37
N LEU A 140 -8.31 -5.41 2.68
CA LEU A 140 -7.77 -6.77 2.75
C LEU A 140 -6.97 -7.03 4.03
N LEU A 141 -6.90 -6.09 4.97
CA LEU A 141 -6.12 -6.22 6.20
C LEU A 141 -4.68 -6.68 5.90
N ALA A 142 -4.04 -6.02 4.94
CA ALA A 142 -2.71 -6.33 4.44
C ALA A 142 -1.68 -5.28 4.91
N PRO A 143 -1.25 -5.30 6.19
CA PRO A 143 -0.53 -4.20 6.82
C PRO A 143 0.82 -3.90 6.16
N ILE A 144 1.54 -4.93 5.71
CA ILE A 144 2.85 -4.75 5.05
C ILE A 144 2.68 -4.07 3.69
N LEU A 145 1.64 -4.44 2.93
CA LEU A 145 1.35 -3.77 1.66
C LEU A 145 0.93 -2.31 1.91
N LYS A 146 0.03 -2.08 2.85
CA LYS A 146 -0.44 -0.73 3.22
C LYS A 146 0.75 0.18 3.56
N GLN A 147 1.69 -0.31 4.37
CA GLN A 147 2.91 0.42 4.71
C GLN A 147 3.80 0.70 3.50
N GLU A 148 4.01 -0.26 2.60
CA GLU A 148 4.82 -0.04 1.39
C GLU A 148 4.19 0.98 0.43
N VAL A 149 2.86 1.01 0.31
CA VAL A 149 2.14 2.03 -0.46
C VAL A 149 2.36 3.43 0.14
N VAL A 150 2.27 3.55 1.47
CA VAL A 150 2.55 4.81 2.19
C VAL A 150 3.99 5.27 1.98
N LEU A 151 4.96 4.36 2.06
CA LEU A 151 6.39 4.67 1.84
C LEU A 151 6.66 5.10 0.40
N TYR A 152 6.05 4.43 -0.57
CA TYR A 152 6.15 4.80 -1.98
C TYR A 152 5.59 6.21 -2.22
N LEU A 153 4.43 6.51 -1.66
CA LEU A 153 3.82 7.83 -1.78
C LEU A 153 4.70 8.92 -1.15
N ALA A 154 5.21 8.68 0.07
CA ALA A 154 6.12 9.61 0.73
C ALA A 154 7.36 9.90 -0.12
N LYS A 155 7.96 8.87 -0.75
CA LYS A 155 9.07 9.04 -1.70
C LYS A 155 8.67 9.91 -2.89
N LYS A 156 7.52 9.65 -3.52
CA LYS A 156 7.07 10.43 -4.69
C LYS A 156 6.73 11.88 -4.35
N ILE A 157 6.27 12.17 -3.13
CA ILE A 157 6.08 13.54 -2.64
C ILE A 157 7.43 14.23 -2.45
N VAL A 158 8.41 13.57 -1.84
CA VAL A 158 9.76 14.12 -1.65
C VAL A 158 10.46 14.37 -3.00
N ASP A 159 10.31 13.44 -3.93
CA ASP A 159 10.90 13.52 -5.28
C ASP A 159 10.03 14.34 -6.25
N PHE A 160 8.97 14.99 -5.76
CA PHE A 160 7.99 15.65 -6.64
C PHE A 160 8.63 16.82 -7.37
N ASN A 161 8.39 16.86 -8.68
CA ASN A 161 8.84 17.93 -9.54
C ASN A 161 7.61 18.56 -10.20
N PHE A 162 7.23 19.74 -9.73
CA PHE A 162 6.03 20.44 -10.18
C PHE A 162 6.07 20.76 -11.67
N ALA A 163 7.21 21.19 -12.22
CA ALA A 163 7.34 21.47 -13.65
C ALA A 163 7.08 20.21 -14.51
N LYS A 164 7.72 19.08 -14.17
CA LYS A 164 7.51 17.79 -14.85
C LYS A 164 6.08 17.28 -14.68
N TYR A 165 5.41 17.62 -13.57
CA TYR A 165 4.00 17.29 -13.36
C TYR A 165 3.09 18.08 -14.30
N ILE A 166 3.27 19.41 -14.43
CA ILE A 166 2.47 20.26 -15.31
C ILE A 166 2.67 19.88 -16.79
N GLU A 167 3.90 19.58 -17.21
CA GLU A 167 4.17 19.08 -18.58
C GLU A 167 3.35 17.84 -18.94
N ARG A 168 3.12 16.96 -17.95
CA ARG A 168 2.35 15.72 -18.12
C ARG A 168 0.83 15.91 -17.92
N ASN A 169 0.42 16.99 -17.28
CA ASN A 169 -0.96 17.31 -16.92
C ASN A 169 -1.27 18.78 -17.26
N PRO A 170 -1.39 19.14 -18.56
CA PRO A 170 -1.59 20.53 -18.98
C PRO A 170 -2.85 21.19 -18.39
N GLU A 171 -3.86 20.40 -18.06
CA GLU A 171 -5.09 20.85 -17.38
C GLU A 171 -4.88 21.30 -15.93
N ALA A 172 -3.70 21.02 -15.35
CA ALA A 172 -3.31 21.52 -14.04
C ALA A 172 -2.56 22.87 -14.12
N GLU A 173 -2.33 23.42 -15.32
CA GLU A 173 -1.68 24.71 -15.50
C GLU A 173 -2.46 25.82 -14.76
N GLY A 174 -1.73 26.67 -14.04
CA GLY A 174 -2.30 27.74 -13.21
C GLY A 174 -2.76 27.31 -11.81
N LYS A 175 -2.78 26.01 -11.48
CA LYS A 175 -2.94 25.54 -10.09
C LYS A 175 -1.62 25.72 -9.34
N ASN A 176 -1.68 25.91 -8.02
CA ASN A 176 -0.46 25.88 -7.20
C ASN A 176 -0.13 24.43 -6.80
N GLU A 177 1.17 24.18 -6.59
CA GLU A 177 1.71 22.87 -6.22
C GLU A 177 1.06 22.30 -4.95
N TYR A 178 0.84 23.16 -3.96
CA TYR A 178 0.26 22.80 -2.67
C TYR A 178 -1.17 22.24 -2.79
N ASP A 179 -2.03 22.87 -3.60
CA ASP A 179 -3.42 22.46 -3.79
C ASP A 179 -3.51 21.13 -4.53
N ILE A 180 -2.62 20.88 -5.51
CA ILE A 180 -2.54 19.59 -6.21
C ILE A 180 -2.19 18.49 -5.22
N MET A 181 -1.19 18.75 -4.38
CA MET A 181 -0.75 17.82 -3.35
C MET A 181 -1.83 17.55 -2.31
N LEU A 182 -2.48 18.60 -1.82
CA LEU A 182 -3.54 18.51 -0.82
C LEU A 182 -4.73 17.71 -1.36
N ALA A 183 -5.14 17.96 -2.60
CA ALA A 183 -6.22 17.20 -3.23
C ALA A 183 -5.84 15.71 -3.40
N GLY A 184 -4.62 15.43 -3.84
CA GLY A 184 -4.12 14.07 -4.00
C GLY A 184 -4.06 13.29 -2.68
N LEU A 185 -3.47 13.89 -1.65
CA LEU A 185 -3.43 13.31 -0.31
C LEU A 185 -4.82 13.14 0.29
N GLY A 186 -5.72 14.10 0.06
CA GLY A 186 -7.14 14.01 0.43
C GLY A 186 -7.75 12.72 -0.09
N ASN A 187 -7.61 12.42 -1.38
CA ASN A 187 -8.17 11.20 -1.99
C ASN A 187 -7.56 9.90 -1.43
N VAL A 188 -6.26 9.88 -1.14
CA VAL A 188 -5.60 8.69 -0.59
C VAL A 188 -6.05 8.43 0.86
N PHE A 189 -6.26 9.50 1.62
CA PHE A 189 -6.35 9.43 3.09
C PHE A 189 -7.67 9.93 3.67
N GLU A 190 -8.69 10.18 2.84
CA GLU A 190 -10.04 10.62 3.24
C GLU A 190 -10.62 9.75 4.37
N HIS A 191 -10.30 8.45 4.36
CA HIS A 191 -10.79 7.47 5.33
C HIS A 191 -9.67 6.86 6.20
N SER A 192 -8.49 7.47 6.21
CA SER A 192 -7.33 6.92 6.90
C SER A 192 -7.28 7.26 8.39
N THR A 193 -6.47 6.51 9.13
CA THR A 193 -6.27 6.76 10.56
C THR A 193 -5.23 7.86 10.80
N MET A 194 -5.26 8.47 11.98
CA MET A 194 -4.22 9.41 12.41
C MET A 194 -2.81 8.77 12.42
N SER A 195 -2.72 7.45 12.59
CA SER A 195 -1.44 6.73 12.51
C SER A 195 -0.87 6.73 11.09
N ASP A 196 -1.73 6.57 10.09
CA ASP A 196 -1.33 6.54 8.68
C ASP A 196 -0.77 7.92 8.27
N TRP A 197 -1.43 9.00 8.69
CA TRP A 197 -0.94 10.37 8.53
C TRP A 197 0.40 10.63 9.21
N ASN A 198 0.55 10.19 10.47
CA ASN A 198 1.80 10.35 11.21
C ASN A 198 2.96 9.62 10.54
N ASN A 199 2.73 8.45 9.96
CA ASN A 199 3.75 7.70 9.24
C ASN A 199 4.27 8.46 8.03
N ILE A 200 3.40 9.15 7.27
CA ILE A 200 3.82 9.99 6.13
C ILE A 200 4.66 11.16 6.62
N LYS A 201 4.18 11.90 7.63
CA LYS A 201 4.92 13.04 8.20
C LYS A 201 6.30 12.65 8.72
N LEU A 202 6.46 11.43 9.25
CA LEU A 202 7.75 10.91 9.69
C LEU A 202 8.66 10.51 8.52
N CYS A 203 8.09 10.16 7.37
CA CYS A 203 8.84 9.75 6.18
C CYS A 203 9.19 10.93 5.26
N THR A 204 8.54 12.08 5.42
CA THR A 204 8.85 13.32 4.71
C THR A 204 9.60 14.26 5.65
N ASP A 205 10.92 14.40 5.49
CA ASP A 205 11.74 15.33 6.31
C ASP A 205 11.41 16.83 6.07
N CYS A 206 10.47 17.11 5.18
CA CYS A 206 10.17 18.44 4.69
C CYS A 206 9.37 19.26 5.72
N VAL A 207 9.99 20.34 6.20
CA VAL A 207 9.50 21.21 7.29
C VAL A 207 8.13 21.83 6.96
N GLU A 208 7.86 22.11 5.69
CA GLU A 208 6.61 22.69 5.20
C GLU A 208 5.38 21.78 5.39
N TRP A 209 5.59 20.46 5.55
CA TRP A 209 4.53 19.46 5.70
C TRP A 209 4.23 19.11 7.16
N ARG A 210 5.03 19.60 8.10
CA ARG A 210 4.79 19.39 9.54
C ARG A 210 3.57 20.20 10.01
N ASP A 211 3.41 21.39 9.47
CA ASP A 211 2.35 22.35 9.81
C ASP A 211 1.00 22.05 9.14
N PHE A 212 0.92 20.97 8.34
CA PHE A 212 -0.32 20.48 7.76
C PHE A 212 -1.34 20.18 8.87
N PRO A 213 -2.48 20.91 8.94
CA PRO A 213 -3.45 20.74 10.02
C PRO A 213 -4.28 19.50 9.71
N VAL A 214 -4.15 18.47 10.54
CA VAL A 214 -5.00 17.27 10.44
C VAL A 214 -5.57 16.97 11.81
N SER A 215 -6.65 17.64 12.16
CA SER A 215 -7.71 16.97 12.90
C SER A 215 -8.69 16.34 11.88
N PRO A 216 -9.32 15.20 12.19
CA PRO A 216 -10.38 14.61 11.35
C PRO A 216 -11.56 15.57 11.06
N ASN A 217 -11.65 16.68 11.80
CA ASN A 217 -12.71 17.69 11.72
C ASN A 217 -12.23 19.04 11.13
N SER A 218 -11.08 19.08 10.45
CA SER A 218 -10.48 20.35 9.97
C SER A 218 -10.88 20.72 8.55
N TYR A 219 -11.61 19.87 7.83
CA TYR A 219 -12.16 20.22 6.53
C TYR A 219 -13.37 21.13 6.73
N PRO A 220 -13.30 22.43 6.36
CA PRO A 220 -14.47 23.28 6.38
C PRO A 220 -15.34 22.86 5.19
N ASN A 221 -16.51 22.29 5.49
CA ASN A 221 -17.72 22.48 4.69
C ASN A 221 -17.61 22.15 3.18
N PHE A 222 -17.66 20.87 2.81
CA PHE A 222 -18.55 20.51 1.70
C PHE A 222 -19.97 20.51 2.29
N VAL A 223 -20.65 21.65 2.16
CA VAL A 223 -22.06 21.80 2.54
C VAL A 223 -22.92 21.07 1.50
N ALA A 224 -23.70 20.10 2.00
CA ALA A 224 -24.91 19.48 1.42
C ALA A 224 -24.79 18.80 0.05
#